data_AF-A0A968IDH6-F1
#
_entry.id   AF-A0A968IDH6-F1
#
_cell.length_a   1.000
_cell.length_b   1.000
_cell.length_c   1.000
_cell.angle_alpha   90.00
_cell.angle_beta   90.00
_cell.angle_gamma   90.00
#
_symmetry.space_group_name_H-M   'P 1'
#
loop_
_entity.id
_entity.type
_entity.pdbx_description
1 polymer ?
#
loop_
_entity_poly.entity_id
_entity_poly.type
_entity_poly.pdbx_seq_one_letter_code
_entity_poly.pdbx_strand_id
1 'polypeptide(L)'
;MDAANQQKILGYFIEEAKEHLETLERGILELSSVMEDSERVNEMFRAAHSIKGGAAMLGYGSIQKTAHRLEDAFKILKDQTIAVDRNLESLFLSGYDVLQDLVEHLQSPMGLQPEEADAIVLRAEPKFVELQDYLKQLLGGAVTLDREEEPVIRTAPRVSLAPQVKNALMQMLQLFKQQDNPVTRQQLQKACVSLAQLSPAEQGWQKLLKAAQTALANPKHPYRVLAPVIIKEVKQGGDLVEMGKGSQIGISPELQQLISAQAQTQAPQQITIVLEPQAVANTLLKAFNKQQISQLVQLLSTRS
;
A
#
# COMPACT_ATOMS: atom_id res chain seq x y z
N MET A 1 -18.19 1.76 -3.35
CA MET A 1 -17.11 1.07 -4.07
C MET A 1 -17.78 -0.04 -4.84
N ASP A 2 -17.61 -0.07 -6.16
CA ASP A 2 -18.01 -1.23 -6.93
C ASP A 2 -17.11 -2.42 -6.57
N ALA A 3 -17.62 -3.64 -6.74
CA ALA A 3 -16.88 -4.86 -6.41
C ALA A 3 -15.56 -4.96 -7.21
N ALA A 4 -15.53 -4.39 -8.42
CA ALA A 4 -14.34 -4.35 -9.27
C ALA A 4 -13.17 -3.57 -8.65
N ASN A 5 -13.43 -2.41 -8.03
CA ASN A 5 -12.37 -1.65 -7.35
C ASN A 5 -11.88 -2.33 -6.07
N GLN A 6 -12.76 -3.01 -5.32
CA GLN A 6 -12.34 -3.80 -4.15
C GLN A 6 -11.43 -4.95 -4.56
N GLN A 7 -11.78 -5.66 -5.63
CA GLN A 7 -10.95 -6.75 -6.16
C GLN A 7 -9.58 -6.25 -6.63
N LYS A 8 -9.53 -5.06 -7.23
CA LYS A 8 -8.27 -4.46 -7.68
C LYS A 8 -7.37 -4.04 -6.51
N ILE A 9 -7.93 -3.42 -5.48
CA ILE A 9 -7.19 -3.05 -4.26
C ILE A 9 -6.67 -4.31 -3.55
N LEU A 10 -7.50 -5.35 -3.47
CA LEU A 10 -7.11 -6.64 -2.92
C LEU A 10 -5.96 -7.26 -3.71
N GLY A 11 -6.03 -7.24 -5.05
CA GLY A 11 -4.95 -7.72 -5.92
C GLY A 11 -3.61 -7.03 -5.63
N TYR A 12 -3.61 -5.69 -5.53
CA TYR A 12 -2.40 -4.94 -5.20
C TYR A 12 -1.84 -5.28 -3.82
N PHE A 13 -2.72 -5.45 -2.82
CA PHE A 13 -2.28 -5.86 -1.49
C PHE A 13 -1.65 -7.26 -1.50
N ILE A 14 -2.21 -8.21 -2.25
CA ILE A 14 -1.66 -9.56 -2.34
C ILE A 14 -0.29 -9.54 -3.03
N GLU A 15 -0.12 -8.78 -4.11
CA GLU A 15 1.17 -8.60 -4.78
C GLU A 15 2.22 -8.01 -3.81
N GLU A 16 1.88 -6.91 -3.13
CA GLU A 16 2.76 -6.28 -2.13
C GLU A 16 3.08 -7.23 -0.96
N ALA A 17 2.08 -7.97 -0.47
CA ALA A 17 2.29 -8.94 0.61
C ALA A 17 3.24 -10.07 0.20
N LYS A 18 3.20 -10.51 -1.08
CA LYS A 18 4.14 -11.51 -1.60
C LYS A 18 5.57 -11.00 -1.66
N GLU A 19 5.78 -9.77 -2.10
CA GLU A 19 7.12 -9.13 -2.08
C GLU A 19 7.68 -9.06 -0.65
N HIS A 20 6.85 -8.66 0.32
CA HIS A 20 7.25 -8.63 1.73
C HIS A 20 7.50 -10.04 2.29
N LEU A 21 6.68 -11.03 1.93
CA LEU A 21 6.88 -12.44 2.32
C LEU A 21 8.21 -12.98 1.79
N GLU A 22 8.59 -12.70 0.55
CA GLU A 22 9.91 -13.11 0.03
C GLU A 22 11.07 -12.49 0.82
N THR A 23 10.94 -11.21 1.21
CA THR A 23 11.92 -10.55 2.08
C THR A 23 12.00 -11.20 3.45
N LEU A 24 10.86 -11.57 4.04
CA LEU A 24 10.82 -12.29 5.31
C LEU A 24 11.47 -13.67 5.18
N GLU A 25 11.09 -14.46 4.18
CA GLU A 25 11.62 -15.82 3.98
C GLU A 25 13.15 -15.82 3.84
N ARG A 26 13.69 -15.00 2.93
CA ARG A 26 15.14 -14.87 2.75
C ARG A 26 15.83 -14.40 4.02
N GLY A 27 15.25 -13.44 4.72
CA GLY A 27 15.79 -12.92 5.97
C GLY A 27 15.83 -13.97 7.09
N ILE A 28 14.79 -14.82 7.17
CA ILE A 28 14.72 -15.90 8.16
C ILE A 28 15.70 -17.02 7.81
N LEU A 29 15.80 -17.45 6.54
CA LEU A 29 16.73 -18.52 6.14
C LEU A 29 18.21 -18.14 6.31
N GLU A 30 18.50 -16.84 6.35
CA GLU A 30 19.85 -16.30 6.52
C GLU A 30 20.03 -15.60 7.87
N LEU A 31 19.19 -15.91 8.87
CA LEU A 31 19.02 -15.13 10.10
C LEU A 31 20.33 -14.86 10.85
N SER A 32 21.25 -15.85 10.92
CA SER A 32 22.57 -15.66 11.53
C SER A 32 23.38 -14.54 10.86
N SER A 33 23.37 -14.48 9.52
CA SER A 33 24.08 -13.42 8.78
C SER A 33 23.33 -12.09 8.84
N VAL A 34 22.00 -12.13 8.89
CA VAL A 34 21.15 -10.94 9.01
C VAL A 34 21.41 -10.23 10.34
N MET A 35 21.64 -10.96 11.43
CA MET A 35 21.97 -10.35 12.73
C MET A 35 23.28 -9.56 12.76
N GLU A 36 24.17 -9.77 11.78
CA GLU A 36 25.40 -8.98 11.63
C GLU A 36 25.16 -7.67 10.88
N ASP A 37 24.01 -7.51 10.23
CA ASP A 37 23.61 -6.35 9.44
C ASP A 37 22.27 -5.77 9.92
N SER A 38 22.35 -4.69 10.70
CA SER A 38 21.16 -4.04 11.26
C SER A 38 20.17 -3.53 10.21
N GLU A 39 20.60 -3.21 8.98
CA GLU A 39 19.68 -2.77 7.93
C GLU A 39 18.83 -3.95 7.41
N ARG A 40 19.40 -5.16 7.35
CA ARG A 40 18.67 -6.38 6.98
C ARG A 40 17.64 -6.78 8.03
N VAL A 41 17.98 -6.68 9.32
CA VAL A 41 17.00 -6.88 10.42
C VAL A 41 15.87 -5.84 10.32
N ASN A 42 16.21 -4.58 10.09
CA ASN A 42 15.24 -3.51 9.89
C ASN A 42 14.35 -3.75 8.66
N GLU A 43 14.88 -4.35 7.60
CA GLU A 43 14.11 -4.70 6.41
C GLU A 43 13.03 -5.73 6.72
N MET A 44 13.37 -6.80 7.46
CA MET A 44 12.41 -7.80 7.92
C MET A 44 11.31 -7.20 8.80
N PHE A 45 11.70 -6.36 9.77
CA PHE A 45 10.75 -5.63 10.61
C PHE A 45 9.77 -4.78 9.77
N ARG A 46 10.28 -4.02 8.79
CA ARG A 46 9.45 -3.20 7.88
C ARG A 46 8.54 -4.03 6.99
N ALA A 47 8.99 -5.18 6.52
CA ALA A 47 8.19 -6.08 5.70
C ALA A 47 6.97 -6.61 6.50
N ALA A 48 7.20 -7.11 7.72
CA ALA A 48 6.12 -7.55 8.61
C ALA A 48 5.16 -6.40 8.96
N HIS A 49 5.69 -5.20 9.25
CA HIS A 49 4.89 -4.00 9.53
C HIS A 49 4.01 -3.58 8.35
N SER A 50 4.55 -3.66 7.13
CA SER A 50 3.82 -3.29 5.90
C SER A 50 2.65 -4.25 5.65
N ILE A 51 2.86 -5.57 5.82
CA ILE A 51 1.78 -6.57 5.72
C ILE A 51 0.72 -6.32 6.81
N LYS A 52 1.13 -6.07 8.06
CA LYS A 52 0.22 -5.73 9.16
C LYS A 52 -0.66 -4.53 8.80
N GLY A 53 -0.05 -3.44 8.32
CA GLY A 53 -0.76 -2.21 7.94
C GLY A 53 -1.75 -2.42 6.79
N GLY A 54 -1.33 -3.12 5.73
CA GLY A 54 -2.19 -3.44 4.59
C GLY A 54 -3.38 -4.32 4.97
N ALA A 55 -3.14 -5.37 5.75
CA ALA A 55 -4.18 -6.26 6.26
C ALA A 55 -5.19 -5.50 7.14
N ALA A 56 -4.70 -4.63 8.01
CA ALA A 56 -5.54 -3.81 8.87
C ALA A 56 -6.39 -2.79 8.10
N MET A 57 -5.88 -2.25 6.99
CA MET A 57 -6.62 -1.33 6.12
C MET A 57 -7.76 -2.04 5.38
N LEU A 58 -7.55 -3.31 5.02
CA LEU A 58 -8.53 -4.12 4.28
C LEU A 58 -9.46 -4.95 5.18
N GLY A 59 -9.20 -4.98 6.49
CA GLY A 59 -10.03 -5.68 7.46
C GLY A 59 -9.70 -7.16 7.65
N TYR A 60 -8.53 -7.62 7.21
CA TYR A 60 -8.08 -9.00 7.40
C TYR A 60 -7.42 -9.17 8.78
N GLY A 61 -8.25 -9.31 9.81
CA GLY A 61 -7.82 -9.39 11.21
C GLY A 61 -6.82 -10.50 11.49
N SER A 62 -7.00 -11.69 10.92
CA SER A 62 -6.13 -12.85 11.14
C SER A 62 -4.73 -12.65 10.53
N ILE A 63 -4.65 -12.04 9.34
CA ILE A 63 -3.38 -11.64 8.72
C ILE A 63 -2.71 -10.54 9.55
N GLN A 64 -3.47 -9.51 9.94
CA GLN A 64 -2.96 -8.43 10.78
C GLN A 64 -2.36 -8.97 12.09
N LYS A 65 -3.08 -9.85 12.79
CA LYS A 65 -2.63 -10.44 14.06
C LYS A 65 -1.35 -11.25 13.87
N THR A 66 -1.28 -12.07 12.82
CA THR A 66 -0.12 -12.91 12.52
C THR A 66 1.11 -12.07 12.17
N ALA A 67 0.95 -11.08 11.28
CA ALA A 67 2.02 -10.16 10.90
C ALA A 67 2.53 -9.34 12.10
N HIS A 68 1.63 -8.92 13.00
CA HIS A 68 2.00 -8.19 14.21
C HIS A 68 2.89 -9.02 15.14
N ARG A 69 2.59 -10.32 15.34
CA ARG A 69 3.43 -11.18 16.20
C ARG A 69 4.83 -11.39 15.63
N LEU A 70 4.94 -11.52 14.31
CA LEU A 70 6.23 -11.58 13.63
C LEU A 70 6.97 -10.24 13.74
N GLU A 71 6.28 -9.11 13.55
CA GLU A 71 6.84 -7.77 13.74
C GLU A 71 7.42 -7.58 15.14
N ASP A 72 6.69 -7.99 16.19
CA ASP A 72 7.17 -7.92 17.58
C ASP A 72 8.43 -8.78 17.79
N ALA A 73 8.45 -9.98 17.23
CA ALA A 73 9.60 -10.87 17.31
C ALA A 73 10.82 -10.29 16.56
N PHE A 74 10.63 -9.69 15.38
CA PHE A 74 11.71 -8.99 14.65
C PHE A 74 12.16 -7.71 15.34
N LYS A 75 11.27 -7.00 16.04
CA LYS A 75 11.62 -5.85 16.87
C LYS A 75 12.59 -6.25 17.98
N ILE A 76 12.40 -7.41 18.59
CA ILE A 76 13.36 -7.96 19.58
C ILE A 76 14.73 -8.17 18.93
N LEU A 77 14.79 -8.79 17.75
CA LEU A 77 16.05 -8.99 17.03
C LEU A 77 16.74 -7.68 16.67
N LYS A 78 15.94 -6.66 16.33
CA LYS A 78 16.41 -5.32 15.97
C LYS A 78 17.01 -4.58 17.17
N ASP A 79 16.38 -4.70 18.33
CA ASP A 79 16.72 -3.90 19.51
C ASP A 79 17.70 -4.61 20.46
N GLN A 80 17.92 -5.92 20.30
CA GLN A 80 18.72 -6.74 21.20
C GLN A 80 19.76 -7.57 20.43
N THR A 81 20.96 -7.69 21.01
CA THR A 81 21.97 -8.62 20.51
C THR A 81 21.70 -10.00 21.08
N ILE A 82 21.10 -10.88 20.28
CA ILE A 82 20.88 -12.28 20.65
C ILE A 82 21.65 -13.23 19.73
N ALA A 83 22.16 -14.32 20.29
CA ALA A 83 22.76 -15.38 19.51
C ALA A 83 21.64 -16.18 18.82
N VAL A 84 21.63 -16.17 17.49
CA VAL A 84 20.66 -16.93 16.70
C VAL A 84 21.14 -18.35 16.53
N ASP A 85 20.24 -19.30 16.75
CA ASP A 85 20.44 -20.70 16.43
C ASP A 85 19.34 -21.24 15.51
N ARG A 86 19.49 -22.50 15.10
CA ARG A 86 18.52 -23.17 14.21
C ARG A 86 17.13 -23.32 14.83
N ASN A 87 17.03 -23.33 16.16
CA ASN A 87 15.73 -23.44 16.81
C ASN A 87 14.94 -22.14 16.62
N LEU A 88 15.58 -20.99 16.86
CA LEU A 88 14.97 -19.69 16.62
C LEU A 88 14.55 -19.52 15.16
N GLU A 89 15.42 -19.88 14.22
CA GLU A 89 15.12 -19.88 12.78
C GLU A 89 13.87 -20.70 12.45
N SER A 90 13.78 -21.94 12.96
CA SER A 90 12.63 -22.84 12.75
C SER A 90 11.32 -22.29 13.32
N LEU A 91 11.39 -21.58 14.46
CA LEU A 91 10.24 -20.94 15.09
C LEU A 91 9.75 -19.73 14.28
N PHE A 92 10.67 -18.94 13.72
CA PHE A 92 10.31 -17.85 12.80
C PHE A 92 9.71 -18.38 11.49
N LEU A 93 10.29 -19.43 10.89
CA LEU A 93 9.73 -20.07 9.69
C LEU A 93 8.31 -20.56 9.95
N SER A 94 8.06 -21.18 11.10
CA SER A 94 6.70 -21.60 11.46
C SER A 94 5.70 -20.45 11.56
N GLY A 95 6.11 -19.27 12.02
CA GLY A 95 5.26 -18.08 12.03
C GLY A 95 5.06 -17.48 10.63
N TYR A 96 6.11 -17.52 9.80
CA TYR A 96 6.08 -17.14 8.39
C TYR A 96 5.11 -18.01 7.59
N ASP A 97 5.18 -19.33 7.73
CA ASP A 97 4.32 -20.29 7.02
C ASP A 97 2.84 -19.96 7.24
N VAL A 98 2.47 -19.58 8.47
CA VAL A 98 1.10 -19.20 8.84
C VAL A 98 0.68 -17.91 8.16
N LEU A 99 1.58 -16.93 8.09
CA LEU A 99 1.30 -15.67 7.40
C LEU A 99 1.16 -15.88 5.88
N GLN A 100 2.04 -16.70 5.30
CA GLN A 100 1.99 -17.09 3.90
C GLN A 100 0.67 -17.79 3.58
N ASP A 101 0.29 -18.79 4.38
CA ASP A 101 -0.94 -19.57 4.22
C ASP A 101 -2.18 -18.64 4.18
N LEU A 102 -2.28 -17.71 5.13
CA LEU A 102 -3.38 -16.75 5.17
C LEU A 102 -3.42 -15.82 3.94
N VAL A 103 -2.25 -15.37 3.45
CA VAL A 103 -2.16 -14.51 2.26
C VAL A 103 -2.51 -15.28 0.99
N GLU A 104 -2.10 -16.54 0.87
CA GLU A 104 -2.45 -17.40 -0.26
C GLU A 104 -3.96 -17.68 -0.33
N HIS A 105 -4.60 -17.88 0.82
CA HIS A 105 -6.05 -18.08 0.91
C HIS A 105 -6.86 -16.86 0.41
N LEU A 106 -6.30 -15.65 0.40
CA LEU A 106 -6.96 -14.49 -0.23
C LEU A 106 -7.18 -14.67 -1.74
N GLN A 107 -6.40 -15.54 -2.38
CA GLN A 107 -6.51 -15.85 -3.82
C GLN A 107 -7.51 -16.97 -4.10
N SER A 108 -8.06 -17.62 -3.07
CA SER A 108 -9.10 -18.64 -3.21
C SER A 108 -10.32 -18.08 -3.96
N PRO A 109 -11.05 -18.89 -4.75
CA PRO A 109 -12.29 -18.45 -5.40
C PRO A 109 -13.33 -17.86 -4.44
N MET A 110 -13.32 -18.29 -3.18
CA MET A 110 -14.19 -17.76 -2.12
C MET A 110 -13.51 -16.67 -1.27
N GLY A 111 -12.24 -16.35 -1.53
CA GLY A 111 -11.40 -15.55 -0.66
C GLY A 111 -11.14 -16.21 0.70
N LEU A 112 -10.47 -15.48 1.59
CA LEU A 112 -10.20 -15.94 2.96
C LEU A 112 -11.47 -15.82 3.80
N GLN A 113 -12.04 -16.96 4.19
CA GLN A 113 -13.21 -16.99 5.06
C GLN A 113 -12.80 -16.77 6.53
N PRO A 114 -13.57 -16.01 7.34
CA PRO A 114 -13.22 -15.71 8.72
C PRO A 114 -12.97 -16.95 9.59
N GLU A 115 -13.82 -17.97 9.47
CA GLU A 115 -13.73 -19.19 10.28
C GLU A 115 -12.47 -20.00 9.94
N GLU A 116 -12.10 -20.05 8.66
CA GLU A 116 -10.88 -20.71 8.19
C GLU A 116 -9.64 -19.94 8.65
N ALA A 117 -9.65 -18.61 8.51
CA ALA A 117 -8.59 -17.73 8.97
C ALA A 117 -8.34 -17.87 10.48
N ASP A 118 -9.41 -17.90 11.27
CA ASP A 118 -9.34 -18.07 12.72
C ASP A 118 -8.86 -19.47 13.09
N ALA A 119 -9.26 -20.51 12.35
CA ALA A 119 -8.77 -21.87 12.56
C ALA A 119 -7.27 -22.01 12.24
N ILE A 120 -6.78 -21.35 11.19
CA ILE A 120 -5.35 -21.29 10.86
C ILE A 120 -4.57 -20.64 12.02
N VAL A 121 -5.01 -19.45 12.47
CA VAL A 121 -4.34 -18.73 13.57
C VAL A 121 -4.39 -19.52 14.88
N LEU A 122 -5.53 -20.13 15.20
CA LEU A 122 -5.70 -20.89 16.44
C LEU A 122 -4.77 -22.12 16.48
N ARG A 123 -4.60 -22.83 15.36
CA ARG A 123 -3.66 -23.96 15.26
C ARG A 123 -2.20 -23.52 15.41
N ALA A 124 -1.87 -22.30 14.99
CA ALA A 124 -0.53 -21.73 15.08
C ALA A 124 -0.19 -21.15 16.46
N GLU A 125 -1.19 -20.87 17.30
CA GLU A 125 -1.03 -20.20 18.59
C GLU A 125 0.06 -20.83 19.49
N PRO A 126 0.17 -22.16 19.64
CA PRO A 126 1.23 -22.77 20.45
C PRO A 126 2.64 -22.45 19.95
N LYS A 127 2.85 -22.42 18.63
CA LYS A 127 4.17 -22.15 18.03
C LYS A 127 4.62 -20.72 18.27
N PHE A 128 3.70 -19.77 18.22
CA PHE A 128 4.04 -18.38 18.53
C PHE A 128 4.30 -18.15 20.03
N VAL A 129 3.62 -18.88 20.91
CA VAL A 129 3.95 -18.88 22.34
C VAL A 129 5.36 -19.42 22.53
N GLU A 130 5.70 -20.53 21.87
CA GLU A 130 7.04 -21.11 21.88
C GLU A 130 8.11 -20.13 21.36
N LEU A 131 7.85 -19.43 20.26
CA LEU A 131 8.73 -18.37 19.74
C LEU A 131 8.98 -17.26 20.78
N GLN A 132 7.92 -16.76 21.40
CA GLN A 132 8.02 -15.69 22.39
C GLN A 132 8.78 -16.15 23.65
N ASP A 133 8.50 -17.35 24.13
CA ASP A 133 9.17 -17.90 25.31
C ASP A 133 10.64 -18.20 25.01
N TYR A 134 10.97 -18.66 23.80
CA TYR A 134 12.35 -18.85 23.37
C TYR A 134 13.12 -17.52 23.32
N LEU A 135 12.52 -16.48 22.73
CA LEU A 135 13.10 -15.13 22.72
C LEU A 135 13.34 -14.58 24.14
N LYS A 136 12.38 -14.76 25.07
CA LYS A 136 12.56 -14.38 26.49
C LYS A 136 13.72 -15.11 27.15
N GLN A 137 13.86 -16.41 26.86
CA GLN A 137 14.95 -17.23 27.40
C GLN A 137 16.30 -16.71 26.90
N LEU A 138 16.42 -16.38 25.60
CA LEU A 138 17.64 -15.80 25.03
C LEU A 138 18.00 -14.44 25.63
N LEU A 139 16.99 -13.65 26.05
CA LEU A 139 17.19 -12.38 26.74
C LEU A 139 17.53 -12.51 28.24
N GLY A 140 17.72 -13.73 28.75
CA GLY A 140 18.12 -13.97 30.14
C GLY A 140 16.99 -13.85 31.17
N GLY A 141 15.72 -13.99 30.75
CA GLY A 141 14.57 -14.09 31.66
C GLY A 141 14.22 -12.83 32.47
N ALA A 142 14.90 -11.71 32.24
CA ALA A 142 14.66 -10.44 32.94
C ALA A 142 13.88 -9.39 32.12
N VAL A 143 13.34 -9.78 30.97
CA VAL A 143 12.41 -8.94 30.20
C VAL A 143 11.02 -9.49 30.41
N THR A 144 10.20 -8.78 31.18
CA THR A 144 8.76 -8.94 31.02
C THR A 144 8.45 -8.55 29.57
N LEU A 145 8.20 -9.54 28.70
CA LEU A 145 7.30 -9.30 27.57
C LEU A 145 5.91 -9.17 28.19
N ASP A 146 5.71 -8.10 28.95
CA ASP A 146 4.37 -7.62 29.20
C ASP A 146 3.73 -7.52 27.82
N ARG A 147 2.51 -8.05 27.68
CA ARG A 147 1.64 -7.60 26.60
C ARG A 147 1.68 -6.08 26.68
N GLU A 148 2.42 -5.43 25.79
CA GLU A 148 2.35 -3.99 25.64
C GLU A 148 0.95 -3.69 25.09
N GLU A 149 -0.04 -3.59 25.97
CA GLU A 149 -0.76 -2.32 26.00
C GLU A 149 0.32 -1.26 26.18
N GLU A 150 0.57 -0.48 25.13
CA GLU A 150 1.70 0.45 24.99
C GLU A 150 2.15 1.07 26.33
N PRO A 151 3.44 0.98 26.71
CA PRO A 151 3.94 1.72 27.84
C PRO A 151 4.01 3.20 27.46
N VAL A 152 3.18 4.01 28.12
CA VAL A 152 3.23 5.48 28.07
C VAL A 152 4.55 5.94 28.71
N ILE A 153 5.61 6.02 27.90
CA ILE A 153 6.83 6.73 28.27
C ILE A 153 6.47 8.22 28.38
N ARG A 154 6.52 8.74 29.61
CA ARG A 154 6.36 10.17 29.93
C ARG A 154 7.56 10.98 29.44
N THR A 155 7.63 11.16 28.14
CA THR A 155 8.18 12.36 27.50
C THR A 155 7.04 12.91 26.65
N ALA A 156 6.87 14.24 26.57
CA ALA A 156 5.72 14.90 25.93
C ALA A 156 5.20 14.13 24.69
N PRO A 157 3.88 13.94 24.55
CA PRO A 157 3.31 12.92 23.65
C PRO A 157 3.77 13.16 22.22
N ARG A 158 4.69 12.33 21.72
CA ARG A 158 4.84 12.13 20.28
C ARG A 158 3.64 11.30 19.86
N VAL A 159 2.64 12.00 19.35
CA VAL A 159 1.48 11.41 18.70
C VAL A 159 2.00 10.48 17.59
N SER A 160 1.86 9.16 17.77
CA SER A 160 2.27 8.18 16.75
C SER A 160 1.47 8.42 15.47
N LEU A 161 2.15 8.57 14.33
CA LEU A 161 1.54 9.00 13.07
C LEU A 161 0.63 7.91 12.46
N ALA A 162 1.04 6.64 12.57
CA ALA A 162 0.33 5.47 12.03
C ALA A 162 -1.18 5.48 12.31
N PRO A 163 -1.64 5.57 13.57
CA PRO A 163 -3.06 5.51 13.87
C PRO A 163 -3.84 6.70 13.28
N GLN A 164 -3.27 7.91 13.21
CA GLN A 164 -3.98 9.03 12.57
C GLN A 164 -4.01 8.91 11.05
N VAL A 165 -2.90 8.49 10.43
CA VAL A 165 -2.85 8.25 8.98
C VAL A 165 -3.86 7.17 8.61
N LYS A 166 -3.89 6.05 9.34
CA LYS A 166 -4.88 4.98 9.16
C LYS A 166 -6.31 5.49 9.29
N ASN A 167 -6.63 6.24 10.34
CA ASN A 167 -7.96 6.80 10.55
C ASN A 167 -8.39 7.74 9.42
N ALA A 168 -7.47 8.60 8.96
CA ALA A 168 -7.72 9.49 7.83
C ALA A 168 -7.93 8.71 6.53
N LEU A 169 -7.12 7.68 6.25
CA LEU A 169 -7.29 6.82 5.07
C LEU A 169 -8.64 6.10 5.08
N MET A 170 -9.08 5.58 6.24
CA MET A 170 -10.42 4.99 6.39
C MET A 170 -11.52 6.01 6.10
N GLN A 171 -11.40 7.23 6.62
CA GLN A 171 -12.35 8.30 6.35
C GLN A 171 -12.35 8.69 4.86
N MET A 172 -11.17 8.81 4.25
CA MET A 172 -11.04 9.10 2.81
C MET A 172 -11.67 7.99 1.97
N LEU A 173 -11.47 6.72 2.31
CA LEU A 173 -12.13 5.59 1.66
C LEU A 173 -13.65 5.66 1.78
N GLN A 174 -14.19 6.06 2.93
CA GLN A 174 -15.64 6.29 3.09
C GLN A 174 -16.14 7.45 2.20
N LEU A 175 -15.39 8.54 2.10
CA LEU A 175 -15.73 9.68 1.24
C LEU A 175 -15.65 9.32 -0.25
N PHE A 176 -14.64 8.55 -0.67
CA PHE A 176 -14.52 8.06 -2.04
C PHE A 176 -15.64 7.08 -2.44
N LYS A 177 -16.34 6.46 -1.47
CA LYS A 177 -17.52 5.62 -1.73
C LYS A 177 -18.79 6.43 -2.00
N GLN A 178 -18.82 7.72 -1.68
CA GLN A 178 -19.97 8.60 -1.89
C GLN A 178 -20.00 9.16 -3.31
N GLN A 179 -21.10 9.81 -3.68
CA GLN A 179 -21.23 10.49 -4.97
C GLN A 179 -20.19 11.63 -5.08
N ASP A 180 -19.48 11.69 -6.20
CA ASP A 180 -18.54 12.76 -6.49
C ASP A 180 -19.26 14.10 -6.59
N ASN A 181 -19.03 14.96 -5.59
CA ASN A 181 -19.61 16.30 -5.53
C ASN A 181 -18.64 17.28 -4.83
N PRO A 182 -18.89 18.61 -4.93
CA PRO A 182 -18.00 19.61 -4.34
C PRO A 182 -17.79 19.46 -2.82
N VAL A 183 -18.81 19.01 -2.08
CA VAL A 183 -18.76 18.86 -0.61
C VAL A 183 -17.82 17.71 -0.23
N THR A 184 -17.97 16.54 -0.84
CA THR A 184 -17.12 15.37 -0.57
C THR A 184 -15.67 15.63 -1.02
N ARG A 185 -15.47 16.35 -2.13
CA ARG A 185 -14.14 16.81 -2.56
C ARG A 185 -13.49 17.76 -1.55
N GLN A 186 -14.27 18.68 -0.98
CA GLN A 186 -13.77 19.59 0.05
C GLN A 186 -13.41 18.83 1.33
N GLN A 187 -14.19 17.80 1.71
CA GLN A 187 -13.88 16.94 2.86
C GLN A 187 -12.60 16.13 2.66
N LEU A 188 -12.38 15.58 1.46
CA LEU A 188 -11.14 14.88 1.10
C LEU A 188 -9.93 15.83 1.16
N GLN A 189 -10.05 17.06 0.64
CA GLN A 189 -8.99 18.06 0.76
C GLN A 189 -8.70 18.44 2.23
N LYS A 190 -9.74 18.59 3.05
CA LYS A 190 -9.59 18.83 4.50
C LYS A 190 -8.84 17.69 5.19
N ALA A 191 -9.13 16.43 4.83
CA ALA A 191 -8.39 15.28 5.36
C ALA A 191 -6.88 15.37 5.04
N CYS A 192 -6.52 15.74 3.82
CA CYS A 192 -5.11 15.97 3.46
C CYS A 192 -4.47 17.15 4.24
N VAL A 193 -5.22 18.23 4.51
CA VAL A 193 -4.73 19.34 5.35
C VAL A 193 -4.49 18.88 6.78
N SER A 194 -5.41 18.12 7.37
CA SER A 194 -5.25 17.55 8.71
C SER A 194 -4.05 16.61 8.79
N LEU A 195 -3.85 15.76 7.78
CA LEU A 195 -2.68 14.89 7.69
C LEU A 195 -1.36 15.67 7.62
N ALA A 196 -1.35 16.80 6.93
CA ALA A 196 -0.15 17.63 6.79
C ALA A 196 0.26 18.25 8.13
N GLN A 197 -0.71 18.55 9.00
CA GLN A 197 -0.44 19.10 10.34
C GLN A 197 0.22 18.10 11.28
N LEU A 198 0.14 16.79 10.99
CA LEU A 198 0.73 15.76 11.85
C LEU A 198 2.26 15.72 11.76
N SER A 199 2.85 16.17 10.65
CA SER A 199 4.31 16.19 10.45
C SER A 199 4.76 17.41 9.66
N PRO A 200 4.72 18.61 10.27
CA PRO A 200 5.03 19.87 9.60
C PRO A 200 6.51 20.03 9.23
N ALA A 201 7.42 19.33 9.92
CA ALA A 201 8.85 19.37 9.66
C ALA A 201 9.26 18.54 8.41
N GLU A 202 8.43 17.57 8.01
CA GLU A 202 8.74 16.65 6.91
C GLU A 202 8.35 17.24 5.55
N GLN A 203 9.31 17.85 4.86
CA GLN A 203 9.04 18.52 3.58
C GLN A 203 8.48 17.60 2.50
N GLY A 204 8.94 16.34 2.43
CA GLY A 204 8.43 15.35 1.48
C GLY A 204 6.95 15.06 1.72
N TRP A 205 6.56 14.85 2.97
CA TRP A 205 5.17 14.68 3.40
C TRP A 205 4.28 15.88 3.05
N GLN A 206 4.76 17.10 3.31
CA GLN A 206 4.05 18.32 2.95
C GLN A 206 3.80 18.43 1.44
N LYS A 207 4.81 18.13 0.62
CA LYS A 207 4.71 18.17 -0.84
C LYS A 207 3.71 17.13 -1.37
N LEU A 208 3.77 15.91 -0.84
CA LEU A 208 2.88 14.82 -1.20
C LEU A 208 1.41 15.18 -0.96
N LEU A 209 1.08 15.63 0.26
CA LEU A 209 -0.29 15.96 0.62
C LEU A 209 -0.81 17.20 -0.12
N LYS A 210 0.06 18.14 -0.46
CA LYS A 210 -0.30 19.27 -1.33
C LYS A 210 -0.59 18.82 -2.76
N ALA A 211 0.19 17.89 -3.31
CA ALA A 211 -0.08 17.31 -4.62
C ALA A 211 -1.40 16.53 -4.63
N ALA A 212 -1.67 15.73 -3.59
CA ALA A 212 -2.95 15.04 -3.42
C ALA A 212 -4.14 16.02 -3.35
N GLN A 213 -4.00 17.14 -2.62
CA GLN A 213 -5.03 18.19 -2.59
C GLN A 213 -5.30 18.79 -3.98
N THR A 214 -4.25 19.10 -4.74
CA THR A 214 -4.38 19.63 -6.11
C THR A 214 -5.13 18.64 -7.02
N ALA A 215 -4.80 17.34 -6.93
CA ALA A 215 -5.48 16.30 -7.69
C ALA A 215 -6.97 16.17 -7.28
N LEU A 216 -7.28 16.21 -5.97
CA LEU A 216 -8.64 16.16 -5.44
C LEU A 216 -9.50 17.37 -5.81
N ALA A 217 -8.88 18.55 -5.95
CA ALA A 217 -9.56 19.76 -6.36
C ALA A 217 -10.01 19.74 -7.84
N ASN A 218 -9.43 18.87 -8.67
CA ASN A 218 -9.74 18.82 -10.10
C ASN A 218 -11.01 17.98 -10.39
N PRO A 219 -12.14 18.61 -10.78
CA PRO A 219 -13.39 17.90 -11.02
C PRO A 219 -13.35 16.98 -12.26
N LYS A 220 -12.34 17.12 -13.13
CA LYS A 220 -12.20 16.28 -14.32
C LYS A 220 -11.74 14.85 -13.99
N HIS A 221 -11.13 14.63 -12.83
CA HIS A 221 -10.68 13.30 -12.40
C HIS A 221 -11.74 12.65 -11.49
N PRO A 222 -12.41 11.57 -11.93
CA PRO A 222 -13.40 10.90 -11.10
C PRO A 222 -12.74 10.14 -9.96
N TYR A 223 -13.49 9.91 -8.86
CA TYR A 223 -12.99 9.20 -7.67
C TYR A 223 -12.38 7.82 -7.96
N ARG A 224 -12.89 7.10 -8.96
CA ARG A 224 -12.33 5.80 -9.40
C ARG A 224 -10.86 5.88 -9.84
N VAL A 225 -10.42 7.05 -10.32
CA VAL A 225 -9.03 7.29 -10.73
C VAL A 225 -8.22 7.86 -9.57
N LEU A 226 -8.80 8.77 -8.79
CA LEU A 226 -8.11 9.45 -7.68
C LEU A 226 -7.84 8.53 -6.49
N ALA A 227 -8.83 7.72 -6.08
CA ALA A 227 -8.77 6.93 -4.85
C ALA A 227 -7.58 5.96 -4.78
N PRO A 228 -7.30 5.08 -5.77
CA PRO A 228 -6.21 4.12 -5.64
C PRO A 228 -4.83 4.80 -5.56
N VAL A 229 -4.62 5.90 -6.30
CA VAL A 229 -3.35 6.63 -6.31
C VAL A 229 -3.15 7.35 -4.97
N ILE A 230 -4.15 8.13 -4.54
CA ILE A 230 -4.04 8.95 -3.33
C ILE A 230 -3.93 8.08 -2.07
N ILE A 231 -4.72 7.01 -1.96
CA ILE A 231 -4.67 6.12 -0.79
C ILE A 231 -3.31 5.43 -0.70
N LYS A 232 -2.80 4.89 -1.83
CA LYS A 232 -1.48 4.25 -1.89
C LYS A 232 -0.39 5.23 -1.47
N GLU A 233 -0.36 6.42 -2.05
CA GLU A 233 0.70 7.40 -1.78
C GLU A 233 0.66 7.94 -0.36
N VAL A 234 -0.52 8.29 0.15
CA VAL A 234 -0.66 8.79 1.52
C VAL A 234 -0.28 7.71 2.54
N LYS A 235 -0.61 6.43 2.28
CA LYS A 235 -0.14 5.30 3.10
C LYS A 235 1.38 5.21 3.08
N GLN A 236 1.98 5.07 1.89
CA GLN A 236 3.43 4.92 1.73
C GLN A 236 4.21 6.10 2.31
N GLY A 237 3.72 7.32 2.10
CA GLY A 237 4.30 8.52 2.70
C GLY A 237 4.22 8.51 4.23
N GLY A 238 3.08 8.09 4.79
CA GLY A 238 2.90 7.96 6.24
C GLY A 238 3.86 6.93 6.84
N ASP A 239 3.95 5.76 6.22
CA ASP A 239 4.88 4.68 6.59
C ASP A 239 6.33 5.19 6.57
N LEU A 240 6.73 5.95 5.54
CA LEU A 240 8.07 6.55 5.45
C LEU A 240 8.34 7.62 6.52
N VAL A 241 7.37 8.46 6.86
CA VAL A 241 7.54 9.43 7.96
C VAL A 241 7.72 8.72 9.29
N GLU A 242 6.92 7.70 9.56
CA GLU A 242 7.02 6.91 10.79
C GLU A 242 8.36 6.18 10.91
N MET A 243 8.91 5.71 9.79
CA MET A 243 10.24 5.12 9.70
C MET A 243 11.38 6.15 9.76
N GLY A 244 11.10 7.46 9.91
CA GLY A 244 12.12 8.52 9.90
C GLY A 244 12.78 8.74 8.53
N LYS A 245 12.18 8.21 7.45
CA LYS A 245 12.64 8.29 6.06
C LYS A 245 11.84 9.32 5.26
N GLY A 246 11.31 10.37 5.90
CA GLY A 246 10.45 11.37 5.25
C GLY A 246 11.12 12.15 4.10
N SER A 247 12.45 12.16 4.04
CA SER A 247 13.23 12.69 2.91
C SER A 247 13.13 11.88 1.63
N GLN A 248 12.72 10.60 1.72
CA GLN A 248 12.54 9.70 0.57
C GLN A 248 11.15 9.82 -0.07
N ILE A 249 10.25 10.61 0.53
CA ILE A 249 8.90 10.82 0.00
C ILE A 249 8.98 11.68 -1.27
N GLY A 250 8.83 11.01 -2.41
CA GLY A 250 8.67 11.63 -3.72
C GLY A 250 7.21 11.70 -4.17
N ILE A 251 6.94 12.50 -5.20
CA ILE A 251 5.65 12.49 -5.92
C ILE A 251 5.76 11.46 -7.04
N SER A 252 4.85 10.48 -7.08
CA SER A 252 4.86 9.46 -8.14
C SER A 252 4.53 10.06 -9.52
N PRO A 253 4.96 9.42 -10.63
CA PRO A 253 4.53 9.81 -11.97
C PRO A 253 3.01 9.81 -12.15
N GLU A 254 2.30 8.88 -11.50
CA GLU A 254 0.84 8.77 -11.53
C GLU A 254 0.17 9.99 -10.90
N LEU A 255 0.59 10.41 -9.71
CA LEU A 255 0.08 11.63 -9.08
C LEU A 255 0.52 12.88 -9.85
N GLN A 256 1.72 12.86 -10.44
CA GLN A 256 2.21 13.96 -11.27
C GLN A 256 1.34 14.16 -12.53
N GLN A 257 0.81 13.09 -13.13
CA GLN A 257 -0.16 13.18 -14.22
C GLN A 257 -1.51 13.76 -13.77
N LEU A 258 -1.98 13.39 -12.57
CA LEU A 258 -3.24 13.89 -12.02
C LEU A 258 -3.21 15.38 -11.67
N ILE A 259 -2.04 15.93 -11.30
CA ILE A 259 -1.87 17.36 -11.03
C ILE A 259 -1.60 18.19 -12.30
N SER A 260 -0.92 17.63 -13.30
CA SER A 260 -0.50 18.35 -14.52
C SER A 260 -1.64 18.59 -15.53
N ALA A 261 -2.77 17.88 -15.39
CA ALA A 261 -3.98 18.15 -16.16
C ALA A 261 -4.61 19.55 -15.93
N GLN A 262 -4.04 20.37 -15.04
CA GLN A 262 -4.38 21.79 -14.87
C GLN A 262 -3.67 22.73 -15.86
N ALA A 263 -2.64 22.27 -16.59
CA ALA A 263 -1.85 23.12 -17.52
C ALA A 263 -2.36 23.15 -18.97
N GLN A 264 -3.57 22.65 -19.25
CA GLN A 264 -4.25 22.86 -20.54
C GLN A 264 -5.55 23.67 -20.34
N THR A 265 -5.39 24.89 -19.84
CA THR A 265 -6.27 26.01 -20.23
C THR A 265 -5.59 26.74 -21.39
N GLN A 266 -5.62 26.16 -22.59
CA GLN A 266 -5.66 26.97 -23.79
C GLN A 266 -7.14 27.20 -24.12
N ALA A 267 -7.48 28.46 -24.38
CA ALA A 267 -8.70 28.84 -25.11
C ALA A 267 -8.92 27.88 -26.30
N PRO A 268 -10.15 27.66 -26.77
CA PRO A 268 -10.41 26.76 -27.89
C PRO A 268 -9.53 27.19 -29.06
N GLN A 269 -8.41 26.51 -29.27
CA GLN A 269 -7.71 26.60 -30.53
C GLN A 269 -8.71 26.00 -31.50
N GLN A 270 -9.24 26.85 -32.37
CA GLN A 270 -9.73 26.40 -33.65
C GLN A 270 -8.63 25.49 -34.20
N ILE A 271 -8.87 24.18 -34.13
CA ILE A 271 -8.07 23.21 -34.84
C ILE A 271 -8.44 23.47 -36.29
N THR A 272 -7.70 24.37 -36.94
CA THR A 272 -7.65 24.39 -38.39
C THR A 272 -6.95 23.10 -38.76
N ILE A 273 -7.74 22.05 -38.88
CA ILE A 273 -7.30 20.78 -39.39
C ILE A 273 -7.03 21.01 -40.89
N VAL A 274 -5.79 21.32 -41.24
CA VAL A 274 -5.30 20.98 -42.58
C VAL A 274 -4.97 19.49 -42.54
N LEU A 275 -6.00 18.65 -42.67
CA LEU A 275 -5.82 17.24 -43.04
C LEU A 275 -5.35 17.28 -44.49
N GLU A 276 -4.05 17.19 -44.73
CA GLU A 276 -3.57 16.93 -46.07
C GLU A 276 -4.13 15.56 -46.52
N PRO A 277 -5.01 15.52 -47.53
CA PRO A 277 -5.73 14.29 -47.89
C PRO A 277 -4.80 13.13 -48.26
N GLN A 278 -3.59 13.46 -48.73
CA GLN A 278 -2.58 12.49 -49.15
C GLN A 278 -1.96 11.72 -47.97
N ALA A 279 -1.77 12.36 -46.81
CA ALA A 279 -1.21 11.71 -45.62
C ALA A 279 -2.19 10.68 -45.04
N VAL A 280 -3.47 11.02 -45.05
CA VAL A 280 -4.55 10.11 -44.63
C VAL A 280 -4.68 8.95 -45.61
N ALA A 281 -4.69 9.23 -46.91
CA ALA A 281 -4.76 8.20 -47.94
C ALA A 281 -3.61 7.19 -47.86
N ASN A 282 -2.38 7.66 -47.64
CA ASN A 282 -1.21 6.80 -47.48
C ASN A 282 -1.27 5.95 -46.20
N THR A 283 -1.82 6.50 -45.12
CA THR A 283 -1.99 5.77 -43.86
C THR A 283 -3.05 4.67 -44.00
N LEU A 284 -4.16 4.96 -44.70
CA LEU A 284 -5.21 3.98 -44.97
C LEU A 284 -4.74 2.87 -45.92
N LEU A 285 -3.92 3.20 -46.94
CA LEU A 285 -3.32 2.21 -47.86
C LEU A 285 -2.34 1.26 -47.17
N LYS A 286 -1.72 1.69 -46.06
CA LYS A 286 -0.84 0.83 -45.24
C LYS A 286 -1.61 -0.01 -44.24
N ALA A 287 -2.74 0.48 -43.74
CA ALA A 287 -3.52 -0.17 -42.69
C ALA A 287 -4.57 -1.16 -43.21
N PHE A 288 -5.02 -1.00 -44.47
CA PHE A 288 -6.14 -1.77 -45.03
C PHE A 288 -5.81 -2.33 -46.42
N ASN A 289 -6.38 -3.50 -46.75
CA ASN A 289 -6.21 -4.09 -48.07
C ASN A 289 -7.11 -3.44 -49.14
N LYS A 290 -6.84 -3.71 -50.42
CA LYS A 290 -7.57 -3.09 -51.55
C LYS A 290 -9.09 -3.30 -51.50
N GLN A 291 -9.58 -4.44 -51.02
CA GLN A 291 -11.01 -4.70 -50.89
C GLN A 291 -11.65 -3.85 -49.79
N GLN A 292 -11.00 -3.75 -48.63
CA GLN A 292 -11.47 -2.95 -47.49
C GLN A 292 -11.51 -1.45 -47.84
N ILE A 293 -10.50 -0.96 -48.55
CA ILE A 293 -10.47 0.44 -49.01
C ILE A 293 -11.59 0.72 -50.01
N SER A 294 -11.85 -0.20 -50.95
CA SER A 294 -12.95 -0.06 -51.90
C SER A 294 -14.31 0.01 -51.20
N GLN A 295 -14.54 -0.81 -50.17
CA GLN A 295 -15.78 -0.77 -49.38
C GLN A 295 -15.92 0.55 -48.60
N LEU A 296 -14.82 1.06 -48.05
CA LEU A 296 -14.81 2.31 -47.30
C LEU A 296 -15.12 3.51 -48.20
N VAL A 297 -14.58 3.53 -49.42
CA VAL A 297 -14.90 4.53 -50.45
C VAL A 297 -16.38 4.44 -50.87
N GLN A 298 -16.91 3.23 -51.02
CA GLN A 298 -18.33 3.00 -51.38
C GLN A 298 -19.27 3.50 -50.28
N LEU A 299 -18.95 3.24 -49.01
CA LEU A 299 -19.71 3.74 -47.85
C LEU A 299 -19.72 5.27 -47.77
N LEU A 300 -18.57 5.91 -48.05
CA LEU A 300 -18.45 7.37 -48.03
C LEU A 300 -19.18 8.05 -49.21
N SER A 301 -19.33 7.36 -50.35
CA SER A 301 -20.05 7.88 -51.52
C SER A 301 -21.57 7.63 -51.49
N THR A 302 -22.08 6.80 -50.58
CA THR A 302 -23.52 6.57 -50.37
C THR A 302 -24.20 7.55 -49.40
N ARG A 303 -23.45 8.46 -48.78
CA ARG A 303 -24.01 9.58 -47.99
C ARG A 303 -23.87 10.87 -48.79
N SER A 304 -24.76 11.06 -49.75
CA SER A 304 -25.04 12.33 -50.43
C SER A 304 -26.51 12.34 -50.83
#